data_AF-A0A2E7NI79-F1
#
_entry.id   AF-A0A2E7NI79-F1
#
_cell.length_a   1.000
_cell.length_b   1.000
_cell.length_c   1.000
_cell.angle_alpha   90.00
_cell.angle_beta   90.00
_cell.angle_gamma   90.00
#
_symmetry.space_group_name_H-M   'P 1'
#
loop_
_entity.id
_entity.type
_entity.pdbx_description
1 polymer ?
#
loop_
_entity_poly.entity_id
_entity_poly.type
_entity_poly.pdbx_seq_one_letter_code
_entity_poly.pdbx_strand_id
1 'polypeptide(L)'
;MRCFEITALSTHISTEGGAFTPDDTVSYWLPDEAEDLLEPILAPYDRGPIWFLDKYYPGQGPTPWAHVCLDREYALGGHLATSRPPDAGIKFGTYARAPDPLPEDYVPGVGVIFFLTKAGLEQAVTKSLIFEKSWEALEDCSPERAWLALLDPLPEDWQAQVLEGDTERWRSRPTTG
;
A
#
# COMPACT_ATOMS: atom_id res chain seq x y z
N MET A 1 -0.86 14.78 -7.80
CA MET A 1 -1.55 13.64 -7.15
C MET A 1 -2.86 13.35 -7.86
N ARG A 2 -3.28 12.08 -7.88
CA ARG A 2 -4.59 11.64 -8.39
C ARG A 2 -5.24 10.71 -7.36
N CYS A 3 -6.56 10.76 -7.22
CA CYS A 3 -7.31 9.94 -6.29
C CYS A 3 -8.56 9.39 -6.98
N PHE A 4 -8.81 8.09 -6.79
CA PHE A 4 -9.87 7.35 -7.44
C PHE A 4 -10.62 6.52 -6.40
N GLU A 5 -11.94 6.52 -6.50
CA GLU A 5 -12.75 5.51 -5.83
C GLU A 5 -12.55 4.17 -6.54
N ILE A 6 -12.30 3.11 -5.76
CA ILE A 6 -12.17 1.74 -6.25
C ILE A 6 -13.22 0.86 -5.58
N THR A 7 -13.55 -0.27 -6.20
CA THR A 7 -14.51 -1.22 -5.64
C THR A 7 -13.80 -2.49 -5.21
N ALA A 8 -13.89 -2.83 -3.92
CA ALA A 8 -13.50 -4.15 -3.44
C ALA A 8 -14.61 -5.16 -3.73
N LEU A 9 -14.26 -6.26 -4.38
CA LEU A 9 -15.12 -7.33 -4.81
C LEU A 9 -14.85 -8.58 -3.97
N SER A 10 -15.91 -9.21 -3.47
CA SER A 10 -15.83 -10.52 -2.82
C SER A 10 -16.41 -11.59 -3.73
N THR A 11 -15.58 -12.54 -4.15
CA THR A 11 -16.01 -13.67 -4.97
C THR A 11 -16.59 -14.78 -4.10
N HIS A 12 -17.66 -15.40 -4.60
CA HIS A 12 -18.27 -16.57 -3.98
C HIS A 12 -18.33 -17.68 -5.03
N ILE A 13 -17.86 -18.87 -4.67
CA ILE A 13 -17.85 -20.04 -5.54
C ILE A 13 -19.01 -20.96 -5.13
N SER A 14 -19.72 -21.50 -6.11
CA SER A 14 -20.67 -22.60 -5.93
C SER A 14 -20.23 -23.76 -6.81
N THR A 15 -19.98 -24.91 -6.19
CA THR A 15 -19.74 -26.17 -6.91
C THR A 15 -21.06 -26.90 -7.09
N GLU A 16 -21.38 -27.29 -8.33
CA GLU A 16 -22.54 -28.13 -8.68
C GLU A 16 -23.92 -27.62 -8.20
N GLY A 17 -24.09 -26.30 -8.10
CA GLY A 17 -25.34 -25.68 -7.63
C GLY A 17 -25.54 -25.72 -6.11
N GLY A 18 -24.49 -26.04 -5.36
CA GLY A 18 -24.47 -25.97 -3.90
C GLY A 18 -24.45 -24.53 -3.34
N ALA A 19 -24.41 -24.41 -2.02
CA ALA A 19 -24.33 -23.11 -1.34
C ALA A 19 -23.08 -22.34 -1.79
N PHE A 20 -23.24 -21.01 -1.94
CA PHE A 20 -22.13 -20.11 -2.19
C PHE A 20 -21.17 -20.10 -1.00
N THR A 21 -19.91 -20.47 -1.23
CA THR A 21 -18.83 -20.34 -0.25
C THR A 21 -17.93 -19.17 -0.65
N PRO A 22 -17.58 -18.27 0.29
CA PRO A 22 -16.58 -17.23 0.02
C PRO A 22 -15.28 -17.87 -0.46
N ASP A 23 -14.65 -17.29 -1.49
CA ASP A 23 -13.33 -17.72 -1.99
C ASP A 23 -12.18 -17.09 -1.19
N ASP A 24 -12.49 -16.43 -0.06
CA ASP A 24 -11.63 -15.61 0.79
C ASP A 24 -10.72 -14.62 0.02
N THR A 25 -10.96 -14.40 -1.26
CA THR A 25 -10.14 -13.58 -2.15
C THR A 25 -10.88 -12.26 -2.38
N VAL A 26 -10.19 -11.15 -2.09
CA VAL A 26 -10.66 -9.81 -2.42
C VAL A 26 -10.01 -9.40 -3.71
N SER A 27 -10.83 -9.06 -4.70
CA SER A 27 -10.37 -8.44 -5.95
C SER A 27 -10.73 -6.96 -5.98
N TYR A 28 -9.98 -6.17 -6.73
CA TYR A 28 -10.29 -4.75 -6.90
C TYR A 28 -10.69 -4.43 -8.33
N TRP A 29 -11.78 -3.69 -8.49
CA TRP A 29 -12.10 -3.02 -9.73
C TRP A 29 -11.58 -1.58 -9.69
N LEU A 30 -10.80 -1.22 -10.70
CA LEU A 30 -10.19 0.09 -10.86
C LEU A 30 -10.89 0.82 -12.03
N PRO A 31 -11.10 2.14 -11.94
CA PRO A 31 -11.44 2.92 -13.12
C PRO A 31 -10.33 2.87 -14.18
N ASP A 32 -10.69 2.85 -15.46
CA ASP A 32 -9.74 2.79 -16.59
C ASP A 32 -8.60 3.82 -16.46
N GLU A 33 -8.91 5.07 -16.07
CA GLU A 33 -7.91 6.12 -15.86
C GLU A 33 -6.89 5.76 -14.78
N ALA A 34 -7.31 5.07 -13.71
CA ALA A 34 -6.42 4.64 -12.66
C ALA A 34 -5.51 3.50 -13.11
N GLU A 35 -6.02 2.59 -13.94
CA GLU A 35 -5.22 1.52 -14.55
C GLU A 35 -4.18 2.09 -15.50
N ASP A 36 -4.58 2.98 -16.41
CA ASP A 36 -3.71 3.64 -17.39
C ASP A 36 -2.54 4.40 -16.72
N LEU A 37 -2.79 5.00 -15.56
CA LEU A 37 -1.75 5.71 -14.80
C LEU A 37 -0.87 4.78 -13.95
N LEU A 38 -1.41 3.67 -13.44
CA LEU A 38 -0.67 2.74 -12.59
C LEU A 38 0.16 1.75 -13.42
N GLU A 39 -0.26 1.40 -14.62
CA GLU A 39 0.45 0.50 -15.52
C GLU A 39 1.90 0.91 -15.80
N PRO A 40 2.23 2.16 -16.21
CA PRO A 40 3.62 2.56 -16.45
C PRO A 40 4.49 2.56 -15.18
N ILE A 41 3.90 2.71 -13.99
CA ILE A 41 4.61 2.62 -12.70
C ILE A 41 4.98 1.16 -12.40
N LEU A 42 4.07 0.23 -12.71
CA LEU A 42 4.21 -1.19 -12.39
C LEU A 42 4.95 -2.00 -13.46
N ALA A 43 4.91 -1.57 -14.73
CA ALA A 43 5.52 -2.25 -15.85
C ALA A 43 7.02 -2.58 -15.66
N PRO A 44 7.88 -1.69 -15.10
CA PRO A 44 9.28 -2.00 -14.82
C PRO A 44 9.49 -3.17 -13.84
N TYR A 45 8.45 -3.59 -13.11
CA TYR A 45 8.47 -4.65 -12.11
C TYR A 45 7.80 -5.95 -12.59
N ASP A 46 7.43 -6.04 -13.87
CA ASP A 46 6.61 -7.14 -14.44
C ASP A 46 5.32 -7.36 -13.63
N ARG A 47 4.57 -6.27 -13.42
CA ARG A 47 3.31 -6.25 -12.68
C ARG A 47 2.21 -5.56 -13.47
N GLY A 48 1.00 -6.11 -13.40
CA GLY A 48 -0.22 -5.47 -13.88
C GLY A 48 -1.01 -4.85 -12.71
N PRO A 49 -1.71 -3.71 -12.90
CA PRO A 49 -2.49 -3.01 -11.87
C PRO A 49 -3.42 -3.89 -11.04
N ILE A 50 -4.33 -4.61 -11.70
CA ILE A 50 -5.33 -5.47 -11.04
C ILE A 50 -4.65 -6.59 -10.25
N TRP A 51 -3.74 -7.32 -10.91
CA TRP A 51 -3.04 -8.44 -10.28
C TRP A 51 -2.25 -8.02 -9.06
N PHE A 52 -1.65 -6.83 -9.10
CA PHE A 52 -0.85 -6.29 -8.00
C PHE A 52 -1.70 -6.06 -6.74
N LEU A 53 -2.86 -5.41 -6.87
CA LEU A 53 -3.72 -5.11 -5.73
C LEU A 53 -4.36 -6.37 -5.15
N ASP A 54 -4.79 -7.31 -6.00
CA ASP A 54 -5.38 -8.59 -5.58
C ASP A 54 -4.38 -9.46 -4.81
N LYS A 55 -3.10 -9.45 -5.20
CA LYS A 55 -2.05 -10.28 -4.57
C LYS A 55 -1.56 -9.76 -3.23
N TYR A 56 -1.61 -8.45 -3.01
CA TYR A 56 -1.04 -7.83 -1.82
C TYR A 56 -1.92 -7.95 -0.58
N TYR A 57 -3.21 -8.26 -0.76
CA TYR A 57 -4.15 -8.47 0.33
C TYR A 57 -4.87 -9.82 0.19
N PRO A 58 -4.17 -10.95 0.42
CA PRO A 58 -4.72 -12.29 0.24
C PRO A 58 -5.70 -12.68 1.36
N GLY A 59 -6.79 -11.93 1.53
CA GLY A 59 -7.98 -12.39 2.26
C GLY A 59 -7.95 -12.40 3.78
N GLN A 60 -6.80 -12.17 4.42
CA GLN A 60 -6.65 -12.42 5.86
C GLN A 60 -6.95 -11.22 6.78
N GLY A 61 -7.72 -10.23 6.33
CA GLY A 61 -8.05 -9.07 7.16
C GLY A 61 -9.11 -8.15 6.56
N PRO A 62 -9.48 -7.06 7.25
CA PRO A 62 -10.39 -6.07 6.70
C PRO A 62 -9.76 -5.41 5.48
N THR A 63 -10.50 -5.28 4.38
CA THR A 63 -10.08 -4.55 3.18
C THR A 63 -9.54 -3.17 3.56
N PRO A 64 -8.35 -2.76 3.07
CA PRO A 64 -7.86 -1.41 3.30
C PRO A 64 -8.85 -0.36 2.80
N TRP A 65 -9.04 0.68 3.60
CA TRP A 65 -9.78 1.88 3.19
C TRP A 65 -9.09 2.58 2.02
N ALA A 66 -7.75 2.64 2.02
CA ALA A 66 -7.00 3.28 0.95
C ALA A 66 -5.72 2.54 0.58
N HIS A 67 -5.42 2.57 -0.72
CA HIS A 67 -4.17 2.16 -1.34
C HIS A 67 -3.47 3.43 -1.83
N VAL A 68 -2.27 3.69 -1.35
CA VAL A 68 -1.46 4.84 -1.79
C VAL A 68 -0.25 4.31 -2.53
N CYS A 69 -0.28 4.43 -3.85
CA CYS A 69 0.78 4.04 -4.75
C CYS A 69 1.74 5.21 -4.98
N LEU A 70 3.03 4.92 -4.93
CA LEU A 70 4.11 5.84 -5.24
C LEU A 70 4.48 5.73 -6.73
N ASP A 71 5.11 6.75 -7.28
CA ASP A 71 5.54 6.77 -8.68
C ASP A 71 6.64 5.73 -9.01
N ARG A 72 7.30 5.21 -7.98
CA ARG A 72 8.32 4.16 -8.02
C ARG A 72 8.48 3.53 -6.65
N GLU A 73 9.24 2.44 -6.57
CA GLU A 73 9.66 1.89 -5.29
C GLU A 73 10.81 2.70 -4.66
N TYR A 74 10.64 3.13 -3.42
CA TYR A 74 11.63 3.90 -2.65
C TYR A 74 12.22 3.07 -1.50
N ALA A 75 13.50 3.26 -1.19
CA ALA A 75 14.18 2.57 -0.07
C ALA A 75 13.83 3.20 1.31
N LEU A 76 12.55 3.19 1.68
CA LEU A 76 12.02 3.85 2.89
C LEU A 76 11.43 2.86 3.90
N GLY A 77 11.83 1.59 3.82
CA GLY A 77 11.23 0.51 4.60
C GLY A 77 11.42 0.71 6.10
N GLY A 78 12.62 1.11 6.53
CA GLY A 78 12.90 1.39 7.94
C GLY A 78 12.17 2.62 8.47
N HIS A 79 12.14 3.68 7.69
CA HIS A 79 11.42 4.91 8.00
C HIS A 79 9.93 4.66 8.19
N LEU A 80 9.26 4.03 7.22
CA LEU A 80 7.83 3.70 7.37
C LEU A 80 7.57 2.76 8.56
N ALA A 81 8.45 1.77 8.77
CA ALA A 81 8.29 0.83 9.89
C ALA A 81 8.34 1.51 11.27
N THR A 82 9.09 2.61 11.40
CA THR A 82 9.30 3.33 12.67
C THR A 82 8.45 4.60 12.82
N SER A 83 8.04 5.23 11.71
CA SER A 83 7.18 6.42 11.73
C SER A 83 5.69 6.09 11.91
N ARG A 84 5.24 4.88 11.55
CA ARG A 84 3.84 4.50 11.71
C ARG A 84 3.45 4.43 13.20
N PRO A 85 2.36 5.09 13.63
CA PRO A 85 1.86 4.89 15.00
C PRO A 85 1.47 3.43 15.22
N PRO A 86 1.66 2.88 16.44
CA PRO A 86 1.11 1.58 16.81
C PRO A 86 -0.40 1.56 16.56
N ASP A 87 -0.91 0.41 16.10
CA ASP A 87 -2.35 0.16 15.88
C ASP A 87 -3.05 1.08 14.86
N ALA A 88 -2.34 1.96 14.15
CA ALA A 88 -2.90 2.80 13.10
C ALA A 88 -3.35 2.02 11.85
N GLY A 89 -3.13 0.71 11.79
CA GLY A 89 -3.52 -0.11 10.64
C GLY A 89 -2.79 0.29 9.35
N ILE A 90 -1.52 0.70 9.47
CA ILE A 90 -0.68 1.10 8.33
C ILE A 90 0.25 -0.05 7.96
N LYS A 91 0.08 -0.54 6.72
CA LYS A 91 0.94 -1.55 6.10
C LYS A 91 1.58 -0.96 4.84
N PHE A 92 2.60 -1.60 4.31
CA PHE A 92 3.21 -1.21 3.04
C PHE A 92 3.77 -2.43 2.31
N GLY A 93 4.03 -2.26 1.02
CA GLY A 93 4.49 -3.32 0.13
C GLY A 93 5.44 -2.81 -0.96
N THR A 94 6.13 -3.75 -1.60
CA THR A 94 7.06 -3.52 -2.72
C THR A 94 6.36 -3.72 -4.06
N TYR A 95 6.77 -3.02 -5.11
CA TYR A 95 6.41 -3.41 -6.47
C TYR A 95 7.25 -4.62 -6.92
N ALA A 96 8.54 -4.60 -6.57
CA ALA A 96 9.47 -5.67 -6.86
C ALA A 96 9.10 -6.96 -6.12
N ARG A 97 9.42 -8.11 -6.73
CA ARG A 97 9.35 -9.40 -6.05
C ARG A 97 10.43 -9.45 -4.97
N ALA A 98 10.05 -9.82 -3.75
CA ALA A 98 11.04 -10.10 -2.70
C ALA A 98 12.00 -11.21 -3.17
N PRO A 99 13.30 -11.11 -2.85
CA PRO A 99 14.25 -12.18 -3.10
C PRO A 99 13.83 -13.49 -2.41
N ASP A 100 14.12 -14.61 -3.06
CA ASP A 100 13.92 -15.95 -2.51
C ASP A 100 15.18 -16.80 -2.78
N PRO A 101 15.99 -17.13 -1.75
CA PRO A 101 15.77 -16.86 -0.33
C PRO A 101 15.94 -15.37 0.04
N LEU A 102 15.33 -14.96 1.15
CA LEU A 102 15.43 -13.59 1.66
C LEU A 102 16.80 -13.36 2.37
N PRO A 103 17.61 -12.38 1.93
CA PRO A 103 18.86 -12.03 2.63
C PRO A 103 18.61 -11.53 4.06
N GLU A 104 19.54 -11.79 4.98
CA GLU A 104 19.44 -11.33 6.38
C GLU A 104 19.44 -9.79 6.51
N ASP A 105 20.14 -9.11 5.60
CA ASP A 105 20.25 -7.66 5.54
C ASP A 105 19.19 -7.01 4.66
N TYR A 106 18.21 -7.78 4.18
CA TYR A 106 17.17 -7.27 3.30
C TYR A 106 16.27 -6.23 4.01
N VAL A 107 16.21 -5.05 3.42
CA VAL A 107 15.24 -3.99 3.73
C VAL A 107 14.29 -3.90 2.53
N PRO A 108 12.97 -4.10 2.70
CA PRO A 108 12.05 -3.95 1.60
C PRO A 108 11.98 -2.49 1.17
N GLY A 109 11.91 -2.28 -0.14
CA GLY A 109 11.45 -1.01 -0.67
C GLY A 109 9.97 -0.77 -0.35
N VAL A 110 9.50 0.41 -0.72
CA VAL A 110 8.12 0.85 -0.52
C VAL A 110 7.63 1.36 -1.86
N GLY A 111 6.70 0.64 -2.48
CA GLY A 111 5.96 1.10 -3.66
C GLY A 111 4.53 1.49 -3.31
N VAL A 112 3.90 0.79 -2.35
CA VAL A 112 2.51 1.03 -1.96
C VAL A 112 2.36 1.08 -0.43
N ILE A 113 1.45 1.92 0.05
CA ILE A 113 1.06 2.00 1.46
C ILE A 113 -0.44 1.69 1.56
N PHE A 114 -0.80 0.85 2.51
CA PHE A 114 -2.19 0.48 2.78
C PHE A 114 -2.62 1.10 4.11
N PHE A 115 -3.74 1.80 4.08
CA PHE A 115 -4.38 2.35 5.26
C PHE A 115 -5.67 1.58 5.52
N LEU A 116 -5.74 0.87 6.64
CA LEU A 116 -6.97 0.14 7.02
C LEU A 116 -8.13 1.08 7.31
N THR A 117 -7.86 2.27 7.87
CA THR A 117 -8.89 3.26 8.20
C THR A 117 -8.39 4.68 7.95
N LYS A 118 -9.34 5.59 7.68
CA LYS A 118 -9.06 7.03 7.59
C LYS A 118 -8.46 7.60 8.87
N ALA A 119 -9.00 7.21 10.02
CA ALA A 119 -8.49 7.63 11.33
C ALA A 119 -7.06 7.15 11.59
N GLY A 120 -6.66 6.01 11.02
CA GLY A 120 -5.28 5.52 11.08
C GLY A 120 -4.29 6.44 10.34
N LEU A 121 -4.68 6.89 9.14
CA LEU A 121 -3.90 7.88 8.39
C LEU A 121 -3.84 9.23 9.11
N GLU A 122 -4.97 9.72 9.63
CA GLU A 122 -5.06 10.99 10.37
C GLU A 122 -4.07 11.04 11.55
N GLN A 123 -3.95 9.95 12.31
CA GLN A 123 -2.99 9.83 13.42
C GLN A 123 -1.52 9.88 12.97
N ALA A 124 -1.24 9.54 11.70
CA ALA A 124 0.10 9.43 11.16
C ALA A 124 0.56 10.68 10.41
N VAL A 125 -0.33 11.63 10.08
CA VAL A 125 -0.03 12.83 9.25
C VAL A 125 1.24 13.55 9.68
N THR A 126 1.40 13.76 10.98
CA THR A 126 2.55 14.52 11.54
C THR A 126 3.83 13.70 11.70
N LYS A 127 3.83 12.41 11.34
CA LYS A 127 4.96 11.50 11.58
C LYS A 127 5.93 11.39 10.41
N SER A 128 5.50 11.74 9.20
CA SER A 128 6.30 11.68 7.99
C SER A 128 5.62 12.44 6.85
N LEU A 129 6.41 13.06 5.98
CA LEU A 129 5.92 13.72 4.76
C LEU A 129 5.06 12.80 3.90
N ILE A 130 5.39 11.50 3.85
CA ILE A 130 4.62 10.54 3.05
C ILE A 130 3.18 10.37 3.56
N PHE A 131 2.97 10.49 4.87
CA PHE A 131 1.64 10.41 5.48
C PHE A 131 0.89 11.72 5.31
N GLU A 132 1.58 12.86 5.43
CA GLU A 132 1.02 14.17 5.08
C GLU A 132 0.54 14.21 3.63
N LYS A 133 1.38 13.80 2.67
CA LYS A 133 1.03 13.72 1.24
C LYS A 133 -0.09 12.72 0.96
N SER A 134 -0.12 11.60 1.70
CA SER A 134 -1.25 10.65 1.63
C SER A 134 -2.54 11.28 2.12
N TRP A 135 -2.49 12.08 3.19
CA TRP A 135 -3.65 12.77 3.75
C TRP A 135 -4.16 13.87 2.82
N GLU A 136 -3.29 14.70 2.27
CA GLU A 136 -3.65 15.71 1.26
C GLU A 136 -4.42 15.10 0.07
N ALA A 137 -4.10 13.85 -0.31
CA ALA A 137 -4.79 13.15 -1.40
C ALA A 137 -6.13 12.52 -0.99
N LEU A 138 -6.36 12.29 0.30
CA LEU A 138 -7.44 11.42 0.81
C LEU A 138 -8.34 12.08 1.86
N GLU A 139 -8.05 13.30 2.33
CA GLU A 139 -8.75 13.90 3.48
C GLU A 139 -10.24 14.15 3.21
N ASP A 140 -10.62 14.41 1.97
CA ASP A 140 -12.02 14.59 1.56
C ASP A 140 -12.72 13.28 1.19
N CYS A 141 -11.99 12.17 1.16
CA CYS A 141 -12.52 10.86 0.78
C CYS A 141 -13.40 10.27 1.89
N SER A 142 -14.50 9.60 1.48
CA SER A 142 -15.44 8.97 2.43
C SER A 142 -14.78 7.78 3.14
N PRO A 143 -14.96 7.62 4.47
CA PRO A 143 -14.46 6.46 5.21
C PRO A 143 -15.22 5.15 4.88
N GLU A 144 -16.38 5.23 4.22
CA GLU A 144 -17.23 4.07 3.90
C GLU A 144 -16.95 3.44 2.53
N ARG A 145 -16.00 4.01 1.78
CA ARG A 145 -15.61 3.58 0.42
C ARG A 145 -14.13 3.22 0.37
N ALA A 146 -13.70 2.53 -0.68
CA ALA A 146 -12.30 2.21 -0.89
C ALA A 146 -11.67 3.18 -1.90
N TRP A 147 -10.40 3.53 -1.69
CA TRP A 147 -9.71 4.54 -2.46
C TRP A 147 -8.35 4.06 -2.97
N LEU A 148 -7.95 4.57 -4.12
CA LEU A 148 -6.60 4.47 -4.68
C LEU A 148 -6.08 5.88 -4.92
N ALA A 149 -4.95 6.23 -4.30
CA ALA A 149 -4.24 7.45 -4.57
C ALA A 149 -2.90 7.16 -5.24
N LEU A 150 -2.57 7.96 -6.25
CA LEU A 150 -1.26 8.02 -6.91
C LEU A 150 -0.58 9.32 -6.47
N LEU A 151 0.49 9.19 -5.69
CA LEU A 151 1.27 10.35 -5.26
C LEU A 151 2.19 10.83 -6.37
N ASP A 152 2.45 12.14 -6.38
CA ASP A 152 3.54 12.69 -7.18
C ASP A 152 4.89 12.22 -6.58
N PRO A 153 5.99 12.30 -7.36
CA PRO A 153 7.31 11.95 -6.86
C PRO A 153 7.65 12.66 -5.56
N LEU A 154 8.22 11.91 -4.61
CA LEU A 154 8.61 12.46 -3.32
C LEU A 154 9.76 13.47 -3.50
N PRO A 155 9.85 14.55 -2.70
CA PRO A 155 10.94 15.51 -2.81
C PRO A 155 12.32 14.85 -2.57
N GLU A 156 13.29 15.13 -3.44
CA GLU A 156 14.62 14.50 -3.40
C GLU A 156 15.41 14.85 -2.13
N ASP A 157 15.28 16.09 -1.66
CA ASP A 157 15.91 16.60 -0.45
C ASP A 157 15.38 15.90 0.80
N TRP A 158 14.09 15.62 0.85
CA TRP A 158 13.47 14.82 1.91
C TRP A 158 13.93 13.36 1.83
N GLN A 159 13.95 12.76 0.64
CA GLN A 159 14.44 11.39 0.45
C GLN A 159 15.88 11.25 0.98
N ALA A 160 16.78 12.17 0.62
CA ALA A 160 18.17 12.11 1.05
C ALA A 160 18.31 12.09 2.58
N GLN A 161 17.49 12.87 3.30
CA GLN A 161 17.47 12.89 4.77
C GLN A 161 16.94 11.59 5.37
N VAL A 162 15.93 10.99 4.73
CA VAL A 162 15.28 9.78 5.22
C VAL A 162 16.04 8.50 4.84
N LEU A 163 16.86 8.53 3.80
CA LEU A 163 17.70 7.38 3.46
C LEU A 163 18.85 7.19 4.47
N GLU A 164 19.30 8.28 5.10
CA GLU A 164 20.30 8.21 6.15
C GLU A 164 19.75 7.47 7.38
N GLY A 165 20.28 6.27 7.65
CA GLY A 165 19.87 5.45 8.79
C GLY A 165 18.64 4.57 8.55
N ASP A 166 18.14 4.44 7.31
CA ASP A 166 16.94 3.64 7.03
C ASP A 166 17.14 2.15 7.38
N THR A 167 18.32 1.62 7.05
CA THR A 167 18.68 0.22 7.37
C THR A 167 18.72 -0.01 8.88
N GLU A 168 19.28 0.92 9.64
CA GLU A 168 19.31 0.87 11.11
C GLU A 168 17.89 0.93 11.67
N ARG A 169 17.04 1.84 11.17
CA ARG A 169 15.62 1.91 11.57
C ARG A 169 14.89 0.60 11.29
N TRP A 170 15.14 -0.01 10.14
CA TRP A 170 14.56 -1.32 9.81
C TRP A 170 14.98 -2.39 10.80
N ARG A 171 16.26 -2.44 11.17
CA ARG A 171 16.79 -3.41 12.14
C ARG A 171 16.27 -3.18 13.56
N SER A 172 16.04 -1.92 13.95
CA SER A 172 15.50 -1.56 15.26
C SER A 172 13.98 -1.53 15.31
N ARG A 173 13.28 -1.87 14.22
CA ARG A 173 11.83 -1.75 14.15
C ARG A 173 11.16 -2.63 15.20
N PRO A 174 10.00 -2.22 15.75
CA PRO A 174 9.19 -3.11 16.56
C PRO A 174 8.84 -4.35 15.75
N THR A 175 9.18 -5.54 16.25
CA THR A 175 8.63 -6.79 15.74
C THR A 175 7.17 -6.85 16.17
N THR A 176 6.28 -6.31 15.34
CA THR A 176 4.85 -6.56 15.48
C THR A 176 4.64 -8.06 15.30
N GLY A 177 4.27 -8.75 16.37
CA GLY A 177 3.90 -10.17 16.35
C GLY A 177 2.58 -10.41 15.64
#